data_AF-A0A0J8U1J0-F1
#
_entry.id   AF-A0A0J8U1J0-F1
#
_cell.length_a   1.000
_cell.length_b   1.000
_cell.length_c   1.000
_cell.angle_alpha   90.00
_cell.angle_beta   90.00
_cell.angle_gamma   90.00
#
_symmetry.space_group_name_H-M   'P 1'
#
loop_
_entity.id
_entity.type
_entity.pdbx_description
1 polymer ?
#
loop_
_entity_poly.entity_id
_entity_poly.type
_entity_poly.pdbx_seq_one_letter_code
_entity_poly.pdbx_strand_id
1 'polypeptide(L)'
;MSFRGGTAWRHLDTEREQLSLDLFWSTRKENPFRPDIMPVEELAPLSNFRSLRSLKLTGMLRSYQRHIWQTVWLNPGLEDLHLEMALEPCIRHTFCGSWPKIRGKWFPRTAVTVRGLYYGKDGRGELKRRVGFGEYLDKHAIGNAREAAAALGAVPDKLSVVKLTLMGFVVDSDPFFLWFNQHRLRSIDFKDHCVDAGFALPVRMSEHVIVSWPRDDNIPEAMWARQVRPGEIKLIDLGSRKTKATKNSDNKGGNKGKHTAPADDPCEGAAPKPTHNPSTLRKKSLNQLNDAETSSSTAPSTTRRVGALLNIGGRRFTRKKK
;
A
#
# COMPACT_ATOMS: atom_id res chain seq x y z
N MET A 1 8.12 -11.30 -16.03
CA MET A 1 9.03 -12.25 -15.33
C MET A 1 8.67 -12.24 -13.86
N SER A 2 8.78 -13.36 -13.14
CA SER A 2 8.58 -13.40 -11.69
C SER A 2 9.86 -12.94 -10.97
N PHE A 3 9.72 -12.09 -9.94
CA PHE A 3 10.87 -11.47 -9.25
C PHE A 3 10.93 -11.83 -7.76
N ARG A 4 12.09 -12.26 -7.24
CA ARG A 4 12.26 -12.77 -5.85
C ARG A 4 13.39 -12.13 -5.03
N GLY A 5 13.97 -11.03 -5.48
CA GLY A 5 15.17 -10.46 -4.82
C GLY A 5 16.40 -11.34 -5.04
N GLY A 6 17.34 -11.31 -4.08
CA GLY A 6 18.55 -12.11 -4.07
C GLY A 6 19.38 -11.94 -5.35
N THR A 7 19.74 -13.07 -5.97
CA THR A 7 20.49 -13.08 -7.23
C THR A 7 19.72 -12.48 -8.42
N ALA A 8 18.39 -12.39 -8.37
CA ALA A 8 17.61 -11.80 -9.47
C ALA A 8 17.95 -10.32 -9.71
N TRP A 9 18.39 -9.59 -8.69
CA TRP A 9 18.91 -8.22 -8.83
C TRP A 9 20.12 -8.13 -9.79
N ARG A 10 20.97 -9.17 -9.86
CA ARG A 10 22.15 -9.20 -10.73
C ARG A 10 21.81 -9.33 -12.23
N HIS A 11 20.55 -9.59 -12.54
CA HIS A 11 20.02 -9.67 -13.91
C HIS A 11 19.20 -8.42 -14.30
N LEU A 12 19.19 -7.39 -13.45
CA LEU A 12 18.56 -6.10 -13.71
C LEU A 12 19.65 -5.03 -13.87
N ASP A 13 19.71 -4.44 -15.06
CA ASP A 13 20.49 -3.23 -15.34
C ASP A 13 19.93 -2.04 -14.53
N THR A 14 20.80 -1.34 -13.81
CA THR A 14 20.47 -0.21 -12.91
C THR A 14 20.22 1.10 -13.64
N GLU A 15 20.64 1.23 -14.90
CA GLU A 15 20.47 2.43 -15.72
C GLU A 15 19.15 2.43 -16.52
N ARG A 16 18.32 1.41 -16.32
CA ARG A 16 16.99 1.34 -16.92
C ARG A 16 16.07 2.45 -16.42
N GLU A 17 15.49 3.20 -17.35
CA GLU A 17 14.46 4.21 -17.04
C GLU A 17 13.12 3.60 -16.59
N GLN A 18 12.86 2.32 -16.86
CA GLN A 18 11.59 1.66 -16.56
C GLN A 18 11.78 0.30 -15.88
N LEU A 19 11.16 0.11 -14.72
CA LEU A 19 11.20 -1.12 -13.93
C LEU A 19 9.79 -1.55 -13.48
N SER A 20 9.47 -2.83 -13.67
CA SER A 20 8.19 -3.43 -13.29
C SER A 20 8.43 -4.79 -12.62
N LEU A 21 8.09 -4.93 -11.34
CA LEU A 21 8.31 -6.15 -10.55
C LEU A 21 7.00 -6.65 -9.91
N ASP A 22 6.81 -7.98 -9.90
CA ASP A 22 5.73 -8.64 -9.16
C ASP A 22 6.28 -9.43 -7.95
N LEU A 23 5.83 -9.03 -6.76
CA LEU A 23 6.33 -9.52 -5.47
C LEU A 23 5.44 -10.62 -4.86
N PHE A 24 4.26 -10.92 -5.42
CA PHE A 24 3.27 -11.83 -4.79
C PHE A 24 3.65 -13.32 -4.82
N TRP A 25 4.24 -13.76 -5.92
CA TRP A 25 4.42 -15.19 -6.24
C TRP A 25 5.24 -15.97 -5.19
N SER A 26 5.04 -17.28 -5.07
CA SER A 26 5.72 -18.15 -4.09
C SER A 26 6.82 -19.01 -4.72
N THR A 27 7.93 -19.28 -4.01
CA THR A 27 8.96 -20.22 -4.48
C THR A 27 8.66 -21.68 -4.15
N ARG A 28 7.85 -21.95 -3.12
CA ARG A 28 7.66 -23.30 -2.57
C ARG A 28 6.26 -23.85 -2.83
N LYS A 29 6.20 -25.08 -3.38
CA LYS A 29 5.01 -25.94 -3.40
C LYS A 29 4.71 -26.58 -2.03
N GLU A 30 5.58 -26.38 -1.05
CA GLU A 30 5.69 -27.20 0.16
C GLU A 30 4.73 -26.79 1.29
N ASN A 31 4.18 -25.56 1.27
CA ASN A 31 3.22 -25.13 2.29
C ASN A 31 2.20 -24.09 1.75
N PRO A 32 0.98 -24.50 1.35
CA PRO A 32 -0.05 -23.58 0.86
C PRO A 32 -0.64 -22.67 1.96
N PHE A 33 -0.35 -22.94 3.24
CA PHE A 33 -0.88 -22.19 4.39
C PHE A 33 0.06 -21.08 4.89
N ARG A 34 1.24 -20.92 4.29
CA ARG A 34 2.14 -19.78 4.53
C ARG A 34 2.67 -19.25 3.20
N PRO A 35 2.14 -18.12 2.68
CA PRO A 35 2.75 -17.49 1.51
C PRO A 35 4.20 -17.11 1.82
N ASP A 36 5.05 -17.28 0.82
CA ASP A 36 6.49 -17.01 0.87
C ASP A 36 6.74 -15.49 0.77
N ILE A 37 6.36 -14.77 1.82
CA ILE A 37 6.43 -13.30 1.86
C ILE A 37 7.90 -12.86 1.88
N MET A 38 8.32 -12.24 0.78
CA MET A 38 9.66 -11.66 0.63
C MET A 38 10.04 -10.75 1.84
N PRO A 39 11.26 -10.86 2.39
CA PRO A 39 11.78 -9.92 3.38
C PRO A 39 11.76 -8.46 2.87
N VAL A 40 11.74 -7.48 3.77
CA VAL A 40 11.77 -6.06 3.36
C VAL A 40 13.13 -5.72 2.75
N GLU A 41 14.16 -6.31 3.33
CA GLU A 41 15.59 -6.18 3.04
C GLU A 41 15.93 -6.70 1.62
N GLU A 42 15.15 -7.66 1.09
CA GLU A 42 15.29 -8.15 -0.28
C GLU A 42 14.84 -7.11 -1.34
N LEU A 43 14.11 -6.06 -0.94
CA LEU A 43 13.86 -4.90 -1.80
C LEU A 43 14.94 -3.81 -1.68
N ALA A 44 15.92 -3.94 -0.80
CA ALA A 44 16.94 -2.89 -0.59
C ALA A 44 17.75 -2.54 -1.86
N PRO A 45 18.16 -3.48 -2.74
CA PRO A 45 18.91 -3.13 -3.96
C PRO A 45 18.12 -2.29 -4.98
N LEU A 46 16.81 -2.11 -4.80
CA LEU A 46 16.02 -1.14 -5.57
C LEU A 46 16.58 0.28 -5.43
N SER A 47 17.18 0.63 -4.27
CA SER A 47 17.80 1.94 -4.06
C SER A 47 19.15 2.13 -4.76
N ASN A 48 19.58 1.19 -5.62
CA ASN A 48 20.79 1.33 -6.44
C ASN A 48 20.53 1.98 -7.81
N PHE A 49 19.30 1.93 -8.31
CA PHE A 49 18.90 2.56 -9.57
C PHE A 49 19.00 4.09 -9.47
N ARG A 50 19.52 4.76 -10.51
CA ARG A 50 19.66 6.24 -10.55
C ARG A 50 18.91 6.91 -11.70
N SER A 51 18.53 6.12 -12.70
CA SER A 51 17.97 6.61 -13.97
C SER A 51 16.47 6.34 -14.14
N LEU A 52 15.75 5.86 -13.11
CA LEU A 52 14.33 5.51 -13.20
C LEU A 52 13.43 6.72 -13.46
N ARG A 53 12.62 6.63 -14.51
CA ARG A 53 11.44 7.46 -14.80
C ARG A 53 10.13 6.79 -14.38
N SER A 54 10.05 5.46 -14.47
CA SER A 54 8.84 4.69 -14.19
C SER A 54 9.14 3.49 -13.31
N LEU A 55 8.43 3.38 -12.18
CA LEU A 55 8.53 2.27 -11.23
C LEU A 55 7.14 1.67 -10.95
N LYS A 56 6.95 0.40 -11.35
CA LYS A 56 5.77 -0.40 -11.00
C LYS A 56 6.15 -1.56 -10.07
N LEU A 57 5.47 -1.64 -8.92
CA LEU A 57 5.61 -2.74 -7.96
C LEU A 57 4.23 -3.31 -7.66
N THR A 58 4.02 -4.57 -8.02
CA THR A 58 2.74 -5.28 -7.82
C THR A 58 2.85 -6.40 -6.80
N GLY A 59 1.70 -6.87 -6.34
CA GLY A 59 1.65 -8.08 -5.54
C GLY A 59 2.24 -7.92 -4.14
N MET A 60 2.27 -6.70 -3.61
CA MET A 60 2.91 -6.44 -2.31
C MET A 60 2.08 -7.07 -1.17
N LEU A 61 2.66 -8.05 -0.47
CA LEU A 61 2.04 -8.76 0.67
C LEU A 61 2.32 -8.12 2.03
N ARG A 62 3.17 -7.07 2.06
CA ARG A 62 3.57 -6.29 3.24
C ARG A 62 4.03 -4.91 2.77
N SER A 63 4.21 -3.96 3.69
CA SER A 63 4.86 -2.70 3.33
C SER A 63 6.34 -2.90 2.99
N TYR A 64 6.75 -2.29 1.88
CA TYR A 64 8.14 -2.08 1.51
C TYR A 64 8.48 -0.57 1.40
N GLN A 65 7.61 0.31 1.91
CA GLN A 65 7.67 1.76 1.69
C GLN A 65 9.04 2.38 2.01
N ARG A 66 9.78 1.85 2.99
CA ARG A 66 11.17 2.24 3.30
C ARG A 66 12.06 2.31 2.04
N HIS A 67 12.14 1.22 1.27
CA HIS A 67 13.02 1.13 0.11
C HIS A 67 12.39 1.72 -1.15
N ILE A 68 11.05 1.67 -1.27
CA ILE A 68 10.31 2.31 -2.36
C ILE A 68 10.56 3.83 -2.33
N TRP A 69 10.27 4.50 -1.21
CA TRP A 69 10.45 5.95 -1.12
C TRP A 69 11.92 6.36 -1.18
N GLN A 70 12.84 5.57 -0.61
CA GLN A 70 14.27 5.84 -0.72
C GLN A 70 14.72 5.82 -2.19
N THR A 71 14.20 4.88 -2.98
CA THR A 71 14.44 4.84 -4.44
C THR A 71 13.85 6.07 -5.14
N VAL A 72 12.61 6.47 -4.82
CA VAL A 72 11.97 7.65 -5.43
C VAL A 72 12.73 8.95 -5.09
N TRP A 73 13.27 9.09 -3.87
CA TRP A 73 14.12 10.23 -3.50
C TRP A 73 15.48 10.23 -4.23
N LEU A 74 16.05 9.06 -4.51
CA LEU A 74 17.32 8.90 -5.25
C LEU A 74 17.17 8.96 -6.78
N ASN A 75 15.94 8.97 -7.30
CA ASN A 75 15.64 9.09 -8.72
C ASN A 75 14.82 10.37 -8.96
N PRO A 76 15.45 11.56 -8.97
CA PRO A 76 14.73 12.84 -9.15
C PRO A 76 14.07 12.99 -10.52
N GLY A 77 14.37 12.11 -11.47
CA GLY A 77 13.67 11.96 -12.76
C GLY A 77 12.45 11.03 -12.74
N LEU A 78 12.06 10.45 -11.60
CA LEU A 78 10.95 9.52 -11.49
C LEU A 78 9.61 10.25 -11.60
N GLU A 79 8.85 9.92 -12.64
CA GLU A 79 7.61 10.60 -13.03
C GLU A 79 6.39 9.70 -12.77
N ASP A 80 6.47 8.41 -13.10
CA ASP A 80 5.41 7.42 -12.89
C ASP A 80 5.73 6.49 -11.71
N LEU A 81 4.85 6.43 -10.72
CA LEU A 81 4.93 5.49 -9.60
C LEU A 81 3.63 4.69 -9.47
N HIS A 82 3.71 3.37 -9.61
CA HIS A 82 2.56 2.45 -9.54
C HIS A 82 2.78 1.37 -8.47
N LEU A 83 2.00 1.41 -7.39
CA LEU A 83 2.10 0.49 -6.26
C LEU A 83 0.79 -0.30 -6.07
N GLU A 84 0.86 -1.64 -6.09
CA GLU A 84 -0.30 -2.52 -5.90
C GLU A 84 -0.09 -3.53 -4.77
N MET A 85 -0.95 -3.47 -3.74
CA MET A 85 -1.03 -4.51 -2.70
C MET A 85 -1.71 -5.77 -3.24
N ALA A 86 -1.27 -6.94 -2.79
CA ALA A 86 -1.92 -8.22 -3.06
C ALA A 86 -3.17 -8.48 -2.20
N LEU A 87 -3.37 -7.71 -1.13
CA LEU A 87 -4.44 -7.88 -0.14
C LEU A 87 -5.09 -6.53 0.16
N GLU A 88 -6.41 -6.52 0.39
CA GLU A 88 -7.11 -5.28 0.77
C GLU A 88 -6.91 -4.89 2.25
N PRO A 89 -6.97 -3.58 2.59
CA PRO A 89 -6.95 -3.13 3.97
C PRO A 89 -8.15 -3.67 4.77
N CYS A 90 -7.85 -4.32 5.89
CA CYS A 90 -8.83 -4.84 6.84
C CYS A 90 -8.97 -3.87 8.01
N ILE A 91 -10.00 -3.02 7.97
CA ILE A 91 -10.36 -2.11 9.07
C ILE A 91 -11.17 -2.88 10.13
N ARG A 92 -10.88 -2.65 11.41
CA ARG A 92 -11.58 -3.33 12.51
C ARG A 92 -12.98 -2.75 12.73
N HIS A 93 -13.96 -3.62 13.01
CA HIS A 93 -15.29 -3.20 13.45
C HIS A 93 -15.26 -2.35 14.74
N THR A 94 -14.21 -2.47 15.57
CA THR A 94 -14.00 -1.65 16.78
C THR A 94 -13.48 -0.25 16.50
N PHE A 95 -13.18 0.10 15.24
CA PHE A 95 -12.67 1.43 14.88
C PHE A 95 -13.83 2.38 14.59
N CYS A 96 -14.07 3.32 15.49
CA CYS A 96 -15.15 4.32 15.40
C CYS A 96 -14.85 5.45 14.40
N GLY A 97 -14.40 5.13 13.18
CA GLY A 97 -14.10 6.08 12.11
C GLY A 97 -14.74 5.67 10.79
N SER A 98 -15.49 6.58 10.17
CA SER A 98 -16.12 6.34 8.87
C SER A 98 -15.10 6.52 7.74
N TRP A 99 -14.51 5.40 7.32
CA TRP A 99 -13.53 5.31 6.24
C TRP A 99 -14.12 4.57 5.02
N PRO A 100 -14.64 5.28 4.01
CA PRO A 100 -15.23 4.65 2.84
C PRO A 100 -14.15 4.06 1.91
N LYS A 101 -14.51 2.99 1.17
CA LYS A 101 -13.69 2.53 0.03
C LYS A 101 -13.75 3.60 -1.09
N ILE A 102 -12.61 3.88 -1.72
CA ILE A 102 -12.46 4.85 -2.80
C ILE A 102 -12.98 4.20 -4.10
N ARG A 103 -14.30 4.27 -4.29
CA ARG A 103 -15.02 3.74 -5.46
C ARG A 103 -16.36 4.45 -5.66
N GLY A 104 -16.96 4.27 -6.83
CA GLY A 104 -18.33 4.66 -7.09
C GLY A 104 -18.56 6.17 -6.98
N LYS A 105 -19.59 6.53 -6.21
CA LYS A 105 -19.97 7.92 -5.89
C LYS A 105 -19.11 8.58 -4.79
N TRP A 106 -17.95 8.00 -4.45
CA TRP A 106 -16.95 8.68 -3.62
C TRP A 106 -16.41 9.94 -4.33
N PHE A 107 -16.02 10.95 -3.55
CA PHE A 107 -15.33 12.15 -4.03
C PHE A 107 -14.28 12.60 -3.00
N PRO A 108 -13.17 13.23 -3.42
CA PRO A 108 -12.12 13.70 -2.52
C PRO A 108 -12.58 14.87 -1.65
N ARG A 109 -11.97 15.01 -0.46
CA ARG A 109 -12.31 16.07 0.50
C ARG A 109 -11.59 17.38 0.13
N THR A 110 -12.15 18.52 0.54
CA THR A 110 -11.51 19.83 0.37
C THR A 110 -10.53 20.09 1.51
N ALA A 111 -9.38 20.72 1.22
CA ALA A 111 -8.30 20.99 2.19
C ALA A 111 -8.79 21.62 3.51
N VAL A 112 -9.79 22.51 3.45
CA VAL A 112 -10.35 23.24 4.60
C VAL A 112 -11.04 22.31 5.62
N THR A 113 -11.49 21.14 5.19
CA THR A 113 -12.22 20.17 6.05
C THR A 113 -11.31 19.21 6.81
N VAL A 114 -9.99 19.27 6.61
CA VAL A 114 -9.07 18.23 7.06
C VAL A 114 -8.42 18.54 8.41
N ARG A 115 -8.62 17.64 9.36
CA ARG A 115 -7.79 17.47 10.56
C ARG A 115 -7.36 16.01 10.67
N GLY A 116 -6.18 15.70 10.13
CA GLY A 116 -5.60 14.35 10.18
C GLY A 116 -5.12 13.99 11.59
N LEU A 117 -5.56 12.83 12.09
CA LEU A 117 -4.84 12.10 13.14
C LEU A 117 -3.89 11.12 12.44
N TYR A 118 -2.66 10.97 12.91
CA TYR A 118 -1.71 10.05 12.26
C TYR A 118 -2.04 8.58 12.58
N TYR A 119 -2.45 7.81 11.57
CA TYR A 119 -2.89 6.41 11.72
C TYR A 119 -1.80 5.37 11.42
N GLY A 120 -0.65 5.77 10.87
CA GLY A 120 0.46 4.87 10.52
C GLY A 120 1.26 4.33 11.72
N LYS A 121 1.86 3.16 11.53
CA LYS A 121 2.57 2.36 12.54
C LYS A 121 4.06 2.71 12.56
N ASP A 122 4.37 3.84 13.18
CA ASP A 122 5.74 4.25 13.52
C ASP A 122 6.64 4.48 12.28
N GLY A 123 6.06 5.05 11.22
CA GLY A 123 6.76 5.34 9.96
C GLY A 123 7.06 4.12 9.10
N ARG A 124 6.33 3.01 9.28
CA ARG A 124 6.57 1.73 8.58
C ARG A 124 5.69 1.48 7.36
N GLY A 125 4.75 2.36 7.02
CA GLY A 125 3.82 2.12 5.91
C GLY A 125 2.64 1.19 6.23
N GLU A 126 2.57 0.65 7.45
CA GLU A 126 1.44 -0.15 7.93
C GLU A 126 0.45 0.70 8.75
N LEU A 127 -0.82 0.29 8.82
CA LEU A 127 -1.77 0.80 9.82
C LEU A 127 -1.38 0.46 11.26
N LYS A 128 -1.68 1.37 12.21
CA LYS A 128 -1.70 1.04 13.65
C LYS A 128 -2.70 -0.10 13.91
N ARG A 129 -2.24 -1.20 14.53
CA ARG A 129 -3.03 -2.43 14.84
C ARG A 129 -4.41 -2.20 15.47
N ARG A 130 -4.60 -1.09 16.20
CA ARG A 130 -5.89 -0.70 16.82
C ARG A 130 -6.97 -0.27 15.81
N VAL A 131 -6.55 0.18 14.62
CA VAL A 131 -7.41 0.61 13.51
C VAL A 131 -7.70 -0.56 12.58
N GLY A 132 -6.65 -1.28 12.18
CA GLY A 132 -6.76 -2.32 11.15
C GLY A 132 -5.42 -2.97 10.83
N PHE A 133 -5.40 -3.65 9.68
CA PHE A 133 -4.22 -4.18 9.01
C PHE A 133 -4.25 -3.76 7.54
N GLY A 134 -3.10 -3.61 6.90
CA GLY A 134 -2.98 -3.19 5.51
C GLY A 134 -2.03 -2.01 5.34
N GLU A 135 -1.80 -1.67 4.08
CA GLU A 135 -0.92 -0.59 3.67
C GLU A 135 -1.56 0.77 3.93
N TYR A 136 -0.77 1.71 4.42
CA TYR A 136 -1.18 3.08 4.68
C TYR A 136 -0.12 4.02 4.10
N LEU A 137 -0.52 5.00 3.30
CA LEU A 137 0.40 5.93 2.64
C LEU A 137 1.06 6.83 3.70
N ASP A 138 2.23 6.43 4.18
CA ASP A 138 2.72 6.89 5.48
C ASP A 138 3.69 8.07 5.33
N LYS A 139 3.24 9.25 5.76
CA LYS A 139 4.05 10.47 5.76
C LYS A 139 5.40 10.32 6.47
N HIS A 140 5.50 9.47 7.50
CA HIS A 140 6.76 9.24 8.20
C HIS A 140 7.62 8.20 7.45
N ALA A 141 7.03 7.22 6.77
CA ALA A 141 7.80 6.34 5.89
C ALA A 141 8.46 7.12 4.74
N ILE A 142 7.73 8.06 4.13
CA ILE A 142 8.25 8.94 3.08
C ILE A 142 9.36 9.88 3.62
N GLY A 143 9.15 10.47 4.79
CA GLY A 143 10.11 11.38 5.45
C GLY A 143 11.40 10.69 5.87
N ASN A 144 11.30 9.59 6.62
CA ASN A 144 12.45 8.80 7.07
C ASN A 144 13.25 8.25 5.87
N ALA A 145 12.57 7.95 4.75
CA ALA A 145 13.23 7.55 3.51
C ALA A 145 13.94 8.70 2.79
N ARG A 146 13.53 9.97 2.98
CA ARG A 146 14.28 11.15 2.49
C ARG A 146 15.59 11.28 3.24
N GLU A 147 15.59 11.08 4.56
CA GLU A 147 16.81 11.09 5.39
C GLU A 147 17.77 9.95 4.98
N ALA A 148 17.24 8.73 4.79
CA ALA A 148 18.02 7.58 4.32
C ALA A 148 18.52 7.71 2.86
N ALA A 149 17.91 8.58 2.05
CA ALA A 149 18.39 8.91 0.71
C ALA A 149 19.40 10.07 0.73
N ALA A 150 19.19 11.08 1.59
CA ALA A 150 20.12 12.20 1.80
C ALA A 150 21.49 11.74 2.32
N ALA A 151 21.52 10.65 3.11
CA ALA A 151 22.75 9.99 3.54
C ALA A 151 23.57 9.34 2.40
N LEU A 152 23.01 9.24 1.18
CA LEU A 152 23.64 8.63 0.00
C LEU A 152 23.88 9.63 -1.15
N GLY A 153 23.39 10.87 -1.05
CA GLY A 153 23.54 11.89 -2.08
C GLY A 153 22.55 13.06 -1.94
N ALA A 154 22.64 14.02 -2.86
CA ALA A 154 21.69 15.14 -2.89
C ALA A 154 20.28 14.66 -3.28
N VAL A 155 19.28 15.06 -2.49
CA VAL A 155 17.85 14.75 -2.72
C VAL A 155 17.02 16.03 -2.82
N PRO A 156 15.92 16.04 -3.60
CA PRO A 156 15.04 17.20 -3.65
C PRO A 156 14.24 17.41 -2.35
N ASP A 157 13.68 18.60 -2.17
CA ASP A 157 12.79 18.91 -1.03
C ASP A 157 11.38 18.32 -1.17
N LYS A 158 11.00 17.92 -2.38
CA LYS A 158 9.70 17.34 -2.72
C LYS A 158 9.85 16.26 -3.78
N LEU A 159 9.01 15.23 -3.71
CA LEU A 159 8.96 14.11 -4.66
C LEU A 159 8.66 14.61 -6.08
N SER A 160 9.44 14.16 -7.06
CA SER A 160 9.30 14.52 -8.48
C SER A 160 8.12 13.88 -9.21
N VAL A 161 7.38 12.98 -8.55
CA VAL A 161 6.31 12.16 -9.16
C VAL A 161 5.25 13.03 -9.84
N VAL A 162 4.94 12.68 -11.08
CA VAL A 162 3.92 13.30 -11.95
C VAL A 162 2.62 12.50 -11.91
N LYS A 163 2.73 11.17 -11.88
CA LYS A 163 1.59 10.24 -11.77
C LYS A 163 1.82 9.25 -10.63
N LEU A 164 0.85 9.20 -9.72
CA LEU A 164 0.78 8.19 -8.66
C LEU A 164 -0.37 7.22 -8.96
N THR A 165 -0.13 5.92 -8.93
CA THR A 165 -1.17 4.89 -9.04
C THR A 165 -1.10 3.97 -7.82
N LEU A 166 -2.22 3.79 -7.11
CA LEU A 166 -2.30 3.00 -5.87
C LEU A 166 -3.43 1.96 -5.95
N MET A 167 -3.18 0.73 -5.47
CA MET A 167 -4.20 -0.30 -5.27
C MET A 167 -4.08 -0.92 -3.87
N GLY A 168 -5.19 -1.01 -3.13
CA GLY A 168 -5.19 -1.57 -1.78
C GLY A 168 -4.51 -0.70 -0.70
N PHE A 169 -4.43 0.62 -0.89
CA PHE A 169 -3.86 1.55 0.11
C PHE A 169 -4.94 2.25 0.93
N VAL A 170 -4.70 2.43 2.23
CA VAL A 170 -5.37 3.46 3.03
C VAL A 170 -4.65 4.79 2.85
N VAL A 171 -5.39 5.86 2.56
CA VAL A 171 -4.82 7.15 2.13
C VAL A 171 -5.46 8.31 2.87
N ASP A 172 -4.63 9.24 3.39
CA ASP A 172 -5.04 10.54 3.92
C ASP A 172 -4.33 11.70 3.19
N SER A 173 -4.50 12.92 3.71
CA SER A 173 -3.92 14.15 3.17
C SER A 173 -2.40 14.24 3.26
N ASP A 174 -1.80 13.75 4.34
CA ASP A 174 -0.55 14.29 4.85
C ASP A 174 0.65 14.08 3.91
N PRO A 175 0.80 12.94 3.21
CA PRO A 175 1.81 12.77 2.16
C PRO A 175 1.79 13.89 1.11
N PHE A 176 0.60 14.32 0.69
CA PHE A 176 0.41 15.30 -0.39
C PHE A 176 0.70 16.73 0.05
N PHE A 177 0.46 17.06 1.32
CA PHE A 177 0.83 18.35 1.91
C PHE A 177 2.33 18.43 2.21
N LEU A 178 2.93 17.31 2.67
CA LEU A 178 4.31 17.30 3.16
C LEU A 178 5.36 17.00 2.10
N TRP A 179 5.11 16.09 1.15
CA TRP A 179 6.19 15.50 0.34
C TRP A 179 6.01 15.62 -1.18
N PHE A 180 4.79 15.55 -1.72
CA PHE A 180 4.60 15.67 -3.17
C PHE A 180 4.86 17.10 -3.67
N ASN A 181 5.50 17.24 -4.84
CA ASN A 181 5.76 18.54 -5.44
C ASN A 181 4.50 19.05 -6.16
N GLN A 182 3.90 20.12 -5.63
CA GLN A 182 2.71 20.78 -6.18
C GLN A 182 2.85 21.25 -7.64
N HIS A 183 4.08 21.42 -8.13
CA HIS A 183 4.35 21.84 -9.52
C HIS A 183 4.60 20.66 -10.46
N ARG A 184 4.77 19.43 -9.95
CA ARG A 184 5.03 18.22 -10.74
C ARG A 184 3.84 17.26 -10.81
N LEU A 185 3.15 17.01 -9.69
CA LEU A 185 2.06 16.04 -9.66
C LEU A 185 0.91 16.49 -10.59
N ARG A 186 0.36 15.57 -11.37
CA ARG A 186 -0.74 15.80 -12.33
C ARG A 186 -1.85 14.77 -12.24
N SER A 187 -1.55 13.54 -11.82
CA SER A 187 -2.58 12.51 -11.66
C SER A 187 -2.38 11.61 -10.43
N ILE A 188 -3.50 11.23 -9.83
CA ILE A 188 -3.60 10.21 -8.78
C ILE A 188 -4.67 9.21 -9.21
N ASP A 189 -4.24 8.03 -9.66
CA ASP A 189 -5.10 6.93 -10.06
C ASP A 189 -5.28 5.97 -8.88
N PHE A 190 -6.40 6.09 -8.16
CA PHE A 190 -6.82 5.03 -7.25
C PHE A 190 -7.39 3.86 -8.06
N LYS A 191 -6.93 2.66 -7.75
CA LYS A 191 -7.51 1.39 -8.20
C LYS A 191 -8.28 0.78 -7.03
N ASP A 192 -8.79 -0.43 -7.25
CA ASP A 192 -9.63 -1.13 -6.28
C ASP A 192 -9.00 -1.26 -4.89
N HIS A 193 -9.87 -1.49 -3.90
CA HIS A 193 -9.51 -1.72 -2.50
C HIS A 193 -8.83 -0.54 -1.78
N CYS A 194 -8.68 0.63 -2.41
CA CYS A 194 -8.21 1.83 -1.71
C CYS A 194 -9.27 2.36 -0.71
N VAL A 195 -8.83 3.01 0.37
CA VAL A 195 -9.68 3.46 1.49
C VAL A 195 -9.33 4.91 1.87
N ASP A 196 -10.35 5.75 2.00
CA ASP A 196 -10.24 7.15 2.41
C ASP A 196 -10.19 7.27 3.94
N ALA A 197 -9.03 7.65 4.47
CA ALA A 197 -8.82 7.97 5.88
C ALA A 197 -8.85 9.48 6.18
N GLY A 198 -9.15 10.32 5.18
CA GLY A 198 -9.03 11.76 5.22
C GLY A 198 -8.32 12.35 3.97
N PHE A 199 -8.45 11.71 2.81
CA PHE A 199 -7.76 12.15 1.59
C PHE A 199 -8.30 13.50 1.09
N ALA A 200 -7.37 14.45 0.95
CA ALA A 200 -7.53 15.72 0.28
C ALA A 200 -6.18 16.13 -0.32
N LEU A 201 -6.23 17.05 -1.28
CA LEU A 201 -5.03 17.73 -1.79
C LEU A 201 -4.94 19.15 -1.26
N PRO A 202 -3.73 19.74 -1.16
CA PRO A 202 -3.56 21.17 -1.00
C PRO A 202 -4.31 21.95 -2.08
N VAL A 203 -4.83 23.14 -1.76
CA VAL A 203 -5.66 23.95 -2.69
C VAL A 203 -5.00 24.10 -4.07
N ARG A 204 -3.72 24.50 -4.08
CA ARG A 204 -2.87 24.64 -5.28
C ARG A 204 -2.72 23.38 -6.13
N MET A 205 -2.99 22.20 -5.57
CA MET A 205 -2.96 20.91 -6.26
C MET A 205 -4.37 20.47 -6.68
N SER A 206 -5.40 20.70 -5.86
CA SER A 206 -6.80 20.38 -6.21
C SER A 206 -7.32 21.13 -7.43
N GLU A 207 -6.68 22.24 -7.82
CA GLU A 207 -6.99 23.00 -9.04
C GLU A 207 -6.55 22.33 -10.34
N HIS A 208 -5.57 21.40 -10.32
CA HIS A 208 -4.96 20.85 -11.54
C HIS A 208 -4.55 19.36 -11.49
N VAL A 209 -4.58 18.72 -10.31
CA VAL A 209 -4.30 17.28 -10.17
C VAL A 209 -5.58 16.50 -10.41
N ILE A 210 -5.58 15.67 -11.45
CA ILE A 210 -6.69 14.78 -11.79
C ILE A 210 -6.66 13.59 -10.83
N VAL A 211 -7.73 13.42 -10.05
CA VAL A 211 -7.92 12.23 -9.20
C VAL A 211 -8.90 11.30 -9.92
N SER A 212 -8.52 10.03 -10.11
CA SER A 212 -9.37 9.00 -10.73
C SER A 212 -9.57 7.80 -9.79
N TRP A 213 -10.70 7.11 -9.95
CA TRP A 213 -11.10 5.94 -9.15
C TRP A 213 -12.09 5.06 -9.92
N PRO A 214 -12.29 3.78 -9.55
CA PRO A 214 -13.28 2.91 -10.18
C PRO A 214 -14.70 3.43 -9.90
N ARG A 215 -15.48 3.71 -10.94
CA ARG A 215 -16.90 4.07 -10.81
C ARG A 215 -17.76 2.82 -10.92
N ASP A 216 -18.87 2.75 -10.18
CA ASP A 216 -19.78 1.60 -10.21
C ASP A 216 -20.40 1.45 -11.62
N ASP A 217 -20.51 2.55 -12.36
CA ASP A 217 -20.98 2.63 -13.75
C ASP A 217 -20.07 1.88 -14.77
N ASN A 218 -18.84 1.52 -14.37
CA ASN A 218 -17.85 0.82 -15.19
C ASN A 218 -17.68 -0.67 -14.83
N ILE A 219 -18.57 -1.25 -14.02
CA ILE A 219 -18.57 -2.69 -13.78
C ILE A 219 -19.10 -3.38 -15.05
N PRO A 220 -18.30 -4.22 -15.76
CA PRO A 220 -18.84 -5.07 -16.80
C PRO A 220 -19.85 -6.02 -16.15
N GLU A 221 -21.06 -6.12 -16.72
CA GLU A 221 -22.15 -6.92 -16.14
C GLU A 221 -21.63 -8.30 -15.73
N ALA A 222 -21.82 -8.64 -14.45
CA ALA A 222 -21.07 -9.72 -13.81
C ALA A 222 -21.45 -11.08 -14.42
N MET A 223 -20.67 -11.52 -15.42
CA MET A 223 -20.97 -12.71 -16.20
C MET A 223 -21.06 -13.94 -15.29
N TRP A 224 -22.24 -14.57 -15.29
CA TRP A 224 -22.50 -15.78 -14.52
C TRP A 224 -21.56 -16.91 -14.95
N ALA A 225 -20.61 -17.23 -14.07
CA ALA A 225 -19.64 -18.30 -14.30
C ALA A 225 -20.35 -19.67 -14.27
N ARG A 226 -20.69 -20.19 -15.45
CA ARG A 226 -21.27 -21.53 -15.61
C ARG A 226 -20.24 -22.61 -15.30
N GLN A 227 -20.60 -23.60 -14.47
CA GLN A 227 -19.79 -24.81 -14.33
C GLN A 227 -19.72 -25.54 -15.68
N VAL A 228 -18.50 -25.74 -16.17
CA VAL A 228 -18.22 -26.34 -17.48
C VAL A 228 -18.05 -27.86 -17.30
N ARG A 229 -18.72 -28.65 -18.13
CA ARG A 229 -18.69 -30.12 -18.02
C ARG A 229 -17.35 -30.70 -18.52
N PRO A 230 -16.90 -31.86 -18.02
CA PRO A 230 -15.76 -32.58 -18.59
C PRO A 230 -15.93 -32.77 -20.10
N GLY A 231 -14.99 -32.25 -20.89
CA GLY A 231 -15.01 -32.31 -22.35
C GLY A 231 -15.57 -31.07 -23.08
N GLU A 232 -16.25 -30.12 -22.40
CA GLU A 232 -16.67 -28.86 -23.05
C GLU A 232 -15.50 -27.92 -23.39
N ILE A 233 -14.34 -28.07 -22.72
CA ILE A 233 -13.13 -27.28 -22.99
C ILE A 233 -12.08 -28.20 -23.60
N LYS A 234 -11.58 -27.84 -24.79
CA LYS A 234 -10.40 -28.48 -25.37
C LYS A 234 -9.13 -27.89 -24.73
N LEU A 235 -8.48 -28.64 -23.85
CA LEU A 235 -7.10 -28.32 -23.47
C LEU A 235 -6.22 -28.35 -24.74
N ILE A 236 -5.62 -27.21 -25.06
CA ILE A 236 -4.57 -27.13 -26.08
C ILE A 236 -3.24 -27.25 -25.35
N ASP A 237 -2.71 -28.46 -25.30
CA ASP A 237 -1.35 -28.68 -24.81
C ASP A 237 -0.35 -28.14 -25.85
N LEU A 238 0.35 -27.06 -25.49
CA LEU A 238 1.36 -26.42 -26.33
C LEU A 238 2.67 -27.20 -26.25
N GLY A 239 2.61 -28.41 -26.82
CA GLY A 239 3.53 -29.52 -26.54
C GLY A 239 5.02 -29.18 -26.63
N SER A 240 5.78 -29.66 -25.63
CA SER A 240 7.22 -29.46 -25.55
C SER A 240 7.96 -30.11 -26.72
N ARG A 241 8.55 -29.28 -27.58
CA ARG A 241 9.20 -29.70 -28.84
C ARG A 241 10.55 -30.39 -28.61
N LYS A 242 10.56 -31.70 -28.37
CA LYS A 242 11.77 -32.54 -28.40
C LYS A 242 11.68 -33.72 -29.37
N THR A 243 12.49 -33.62 -30.42
CA THR A 243 13.23 -34.68 -31.16
C THR A 243 12.81 -36.15 -31.03
N LYS A 244 12.62 -36.79 -32.18
CA LYS A 244 12.36 -38.23 -32.37
C LYS A 244 13.43 -39.14 -31.73
N ALA A 245 13.00 -40.28 -31.20
CA ALA A 245 13.77 -41.52 -31.09
C ALA A 245 12.88 -42.73 -31.50
N THR A 246 13.50 -43.85 -31.86
CA THR A 246 12.94 -44.90 -32.74
C THR A 246 12.03 -45.93 -32.04
N LYS A 247 11.28 -46.73 -32.84
CA LYS A 247 10.67 -48.04 -32.50
C LYS A 247 11.72 -49.00 -31.89
N ASN A 248 11.42 -50.11 -31.18
CA ASN A 248 10.24 -50.99 -31.11
C ASN A 248 10.12 -51.54 -29.64
N SER A 249 9.38 -52.59 -29.21
CA SER A 249 8.47 -53.63 -29.76
C SER A 249 7.59 -54.22 -28.61
N ASP A 250 6.81 -55.28 -28.90
CA ASP A 250 5.88 -56.00 -27.99
C ASP A 250 6.49 -56.71 -26.77
N ASN A 251 5.67 -56.93 -25.71
CA ASN A 251 5.13 -58.26 -25.41
C ASN A 251 3.85 -58.24 -24.51
N LYS A 252 3.17 -59.39 -24.36
CA LYS A 252 1.86 -59.58 -23.69
C LYS A 252 1.96 -60.03 -22.22
N GLY A 253 0.87 -59.79 -21.47
CA GLY A 253 0.51 -60.51 -20.24
C GLY A 253 0.38 -59.62 -18.99
N GLY A 254 -0.71 -59.61 -18.21
CA GLY A 254 -2.06 -60.11 -18.45
C GLY A 254 -2.60 -61.12 -17.44
N ASN A 255 -3.16 -60.65 -16.31
CA ASN A 255 -4.26 -61.35 -15.62
C ASN A 255 -5.16 -60.38 -14.84
N LYS A 256 -6.31 -60.89 -14.35
CA LYS A 256 -7.43 -60.15 -13.73
C LYS A 256 -7.37 -60.19 -12.20
N GLY A 257 -7.97 -59.19 -11.55
CA GLY A 257 -8.31 -59.21 -10.12
C GLY A 257 -9.47 -58.25 -9.82
N LYS A 258 -10.69 -58.78 -9.67
CA LYS A 258 -11.86 -58.03 -9.15
C LYS A 258 -11.99 -58.30 -7.66
N HIS A 259 -12.33 -57.29 -6.87
CA HIS A 259 -13.30 -57.32 -5.75
C HIS A 259 -13.62 -55.85 -5.40
N THR A 260 -14.80 -55.30 -5.74
CA THR A 260 -16.10 -55.40 -5.05
C THR A 260 -16.07 -54.89 -3.61
N ALA A 261 -16.68 -53.72 -3.39
CA ALA A 261 -17.04 -53.21 -2.07
C ALA A 261 -18.46 -53.66 -1.65
N PRO A 262 -18.78 -53.67 -0.35
CA PRO A 262 -20.15 -53.52 0.16
C PRO A 262 -20.46 -52.04 0.48
N ALA A 263 -21.71 -51.75 0.81
CA ALA A 263 -22.23 -50.43 1.21
C ALA A 263 -23.20 -50.56 2.40
N ASP A 264 -23.60 -49.41 2.96
CA ASP A 264 -24.77 -49.19 3.84
C ASP A 264 -24.69 -49.88 5.25
N ASP A 265 -25.29 -49.39 6.35
CA ASP A 265 -26.06 -48.16 6.62
C ASP A 265 -25.82 -47.69 8.11
N PRO A 266 -26.62 -46.85 8.84
CA PRO A 266 -26.06 -45.96 9.87
C PRO A 266 -26.58 -46.19 11.31
N CYS A 267 -26.07 -45.42 12.28
CA CYS A 267 -26.78 -45.07 13.52
C CYS A 267 -26.28 -43.77 14.16
N GLU A 268 -27.15 -43.15 14.96
CA GLU A 268 -26.90 -41.88 15.67
C GLU A 268 -26.18 -42.09 17.02
N GLY A 269 -25.59 -41.03 17.58
CA GLY A 269 -24.98 -41.05 18.92
C GLY A 269 -24.56 -39.66 19.41
N ALA A 270 -25.34 -39.08 20.34
CA ALA A 270 -25.16 -37.70 20.78
C ALA A 270 -23.92 -37.47 21.68
N ALA A 271 -23.36 -36.26 21.62
CA ALA A 271 -22.29 -35.79 22.52
C ALA A 271 -22.71 -34.50 23.26
N PRO A 272 -22.57 -34.40 24.59
CA PRO A 272 -23.08 -33.27 25.39
C PRO A 272 -22.13 -32.06 25.45
N LYS A 273 -22.71 -30.89 25.74
CA LYS A 273 -22.00 -29.67 26.20
C LYS A 273 -22.18 -29.50 27.74
N PRO A 274 -21.77 -28.40 28.38
CA PRO A 274 -20.39 -28.16 28.81
C PRO A 274 -20.28 -27.90 30.33
N THR A 275 -19.12 -28.14 30.93
CA THR A 275 -18.88 -27.86 32.36
C THR A 275 -18.22 -26.50 32.60
N HIS A 276 -18.93 -25.61 33.29
CA HIS A 276 -18.34 -24.47 34.01
C HIS A 276 -17.72 -24.95 35.33
N ASN A 277 -16.59 -24.35 35.76
CA ASN A 277 -16.56 -23.53 36.98
C ASN A 277 -15.21 -22.77 37.17
N PRO A 278 -15.15 -21.76 38.08
CA PRO A 278 -14.15 -20.69 38.00
C PRO A 278 -13.01 -20.78 39.03
N SER A 279 -12.04 -19.87 38.89
CA SER A 279 -11.24 -19.38 40.02
C SER A 279 -11.08 -17.85 39.94
N THR A 280 -10.85 -17.22 41.09
CA THR A 280 -10.78 -15.75 41.27
C THR A 280 -9.40 -15.33 41.79
N LEU A 281 -9.27 -14.08 42.28
CA LEU A 281 -8.03 -13.35 42.64
C LEU A 281 -7.39 -12.63 41.43
N ARG A 282 -6.88 -11.40 41.55
CA ARG A 282 -6.76 -10.51 42.73
C ARG A 282 -6.85 -9.04 42.31
N LYS A 283 -7.61 -8.21 43.03
CA LYS A 283 -7.48 -6.74 42.96
C LYS A 283 -6.30 -6.29 43.83
N LYS A 284 -5.54 -5.28 43.36
CA LYS A 284 -4.94 -4.26 44.23
C LYS A 284 -4.73 -2.96 43.42
N SER A 285 -4.84 -1.84 44.10
CA SER A 285 -4.61 -0.48 43.60
C SER A 285 -3.46 0.15 44.39
N LEU A 286 -2.74 1.10 43.80
CA LEU A 286 -2.12 2.20 44.54
C LEU A 286 -1.99 3.45 43.64
N ASN A 287 -1.72 4.60 44.25
CA ASN A 287 -2.05 5.93 43.71
C ASN A 287 -0.84 6.75 43.20
N GLN A 288 -1.20 7.94 42.72
CA GLN A 288 -0.40 9.09 42.28
C GLN A 288 0.65 9.57 43.32
N LEU A 289 1.71 10.21 42.80
CA LEU A 289 2.18 11.59 43.08
C LEU A 289 2.81 12.11 41.75
N ASN A 290 2.79 13.39 41.32
CA ASN A 290 3.14 14.68 41.96
C ASN A 290 4.65 14.79 42.28
N ASP A 291 5.39 15.87 42.01
CA ASP A 291 5.10 17.28 41.60
C ASP A 291 6.04 17.70 40.42
N ALA A 292 5.81 18.71 39.55
CA ALA A 292 5.66 20.18 39.66
C ALA A 292 6.99 20.98 39.78
N GLU A 293 6.91 22.32 39.59
CA GLU A 293 8.02 23.33 39.59
C GLU A 293 8.96 23.41 38.35
N THR A 294 9.48 24.58 37.92
CA THR A 294 9.15 26.01 38.20
C THR A 294 9.60 26.93 37.04
N SER A 295 9.06 28.15 36.97
CA SER A 295 9.18 29.12 35.86
C SER A 295 10.28 30.19 36.00
N SER A 296 10.83 30.64 34.86
CA SER A 296 11.21 32.05 34.59
C SER A 296 11.41 32.24 33.07
N SER A 297 11.03 33.32 32.37
CA SER A 297 10.77 34.74 32.69
C SER A 297 12.01 35.63 32.82
N THR A 298 12.45 36.24 31.72
CA THR A 298 12.80 37.68 31.65
C THR A 298 12.95 38.16 30.21
N ALA A 299 12.56 39.42 29.97
CA ALA A 299 12.95 40.20 28.79
C ALA A 299 13.01 41.69 29.16
N PRO A 300 14.13 42.36 28.86
CA PRO A 300 14.12 43.76 28.41
C PRO A 300 15.19 44.02 27.32
N SER A 301 15.29 45.14 26.61
CA SER A 301 14.32 46.15 26.14
C SER A 301 15.06 47.15 25.24
N THR A 302 14.44 47.64 24.17
CA THR A 302 14.62 49.00 23.58
C THR A 302 16.03 49.56 23.28
N THR A 303 16.28 49.93 22.00
CA THR A 303 16.94 51.20 21.62
C THR A 303 16.56 51.60 20.19
N ARG A 304 16.50 52.91 19.89
CA ARG A 304 16.07 53.51 18.62
C ARG A 304 17.25 53.91 17.70
N ARG A 305 17.02 53.85 16.37
CA ARG A 305 17.31 54.89 15.35
C ARG A 305 16.42 54.55 14.13
N VAL A 306 15.55 55.42 13.61
CA VAL A 306 15.81 56.64 12.80
C VAL A 306 16.69 56.32 11.58
N GLY A 307 16.24 56.44 10.32
CA GLY A 307 14.89 56.72 9.82
C GLY A 307 14.91 57.36 8.41
N ALA A 308 13.97 57.02 7.54
CA ALA A 308 13.75 57.69 6.25
C ALA A 308 12.30 57.50 5.77
N LEU A 309 11.71 58.50 5.11
CA LEU A 309 10.43 58.38 4.41
C LEU A 309 10.66 58.10 2.92
N LEU A 310 9.72 57.38 2.30
CA LEU A 310 9.09 57.83 1.06
C LEU A 310 7.66 57.29 0.99
N ASN A 311 6.82 57.93 0.18
CA ASN A 311 5.36 57.95 0.38
C ASN A 311 4.60 57.72 -0.94
N ILE A 312 3.28 57.47 -0.81
CA ILE A 312 2.21 57.50 -1.82
C ILE A 312 2.01 56.17 -2.58
N GLY A 313 0.75 55.70 -2.60
CA GLY A 313 0.33 54.49 -3.34
C GLY A 313 -1.04 53.90 -2.95
N GLY A 314 -1.95 54.67 -2.38
CA GLY A 314 -3.20 54.13 -1.81
C GLY A 314 -4.34 53.98 -2.82
N ARG A 315 -5.05 52.82 -2.78
CA ARG A 315 -6.46 52.69 -3.23
C ARG A 315 -7.22 51.76 -2.29
N ARG A 316 -8.22 52.29 -1.59
CA ARG A 316 -9.28 51.49 -0.95
C ARG A 316 -10.32 51.12 -2.01
N PHE A 317 -10.92 49.94 -1.93
CA PHE A 317 -12.22 49.66 -2.53
C PHE A 317 -13.22 49.25 -1.45
N THR A 318 -14.43 49.79 -1.53
CA THR A 318 -15.45 49.66 -0.49
C THR A 318 -16.43 48.52 -0.77
N ARG A 319 -16.77 47.82 0.30
CA ARG A 319 -17.78 46.75 0.36
C ARG A 319 -19.16 47.31 -0.01
N LYS A 320 -19.79 46.79 -1.08
CA LYS A 320 -21.24 46.95 -1.29
C LYS A 320 -21.98 45.68 -0.85
N LYS A 321 -23.07 45.85 -0.12
CA LYS A 321 -24.14 44.85 -0.01
C LYS A 321 -25.13 45.06 -1.16
N LYS A 322 -25.63 43.97 -1.72
CA LYS A 322 -27.07 43.72 -1.84
C LYS A 322 -27.30 42.25 -1.55
#